data_AF-A0A4Q2CZ60-F1
#
_entry.id   AF-A0A4Q2CZ60-F1
#
_cell.length_a   1.000
_cell.length_b   1.000
_cell.length_c   1.000
_cell.angle_alpha   90.00
_cell.angle_beta   90.00
_cell.angle_gamma   90.00
#
_symmetry.space_group_name_H-M   'P 1'
#
loop_
_entity.id
_entity.type
_entity.pdbx_description
1 polymer ?
#
loop_
_entity_poly.entity_id
_entity_poly.type
_entity_poly.pdbx_seq_one_letter_code
_entity_poly.pdbx_strand_id
1 'polypeptide(L)'
;MDGRDSSGAGRLSHVGQFFFDDEIKLVIDKMHPYSESPIRDTRGRTRNWRDSLNIFEDSHGPEGKYNPVFKLHFLGGVTSQGFVGYITMGVNASASYDNFWKG
;
A
#
# COMPACT_ATOMS: atom_id res chain seq x y z
N MET A 1 -18.24 22.15 17.72
CA MET A 1 -17.27 21.05 17.61
C MET A 1 -17.95 20.00 16.78
N ASP A 2 -17.56 19.86 15.51
CA ASP A 2 -18.14 18.89 14.59
C ASP A 2 -17.02 18.36 13.70
N GLY A 3 -16.89 17.03 13.67
CA GLY A 3 -15.78 16.30 13.08
C GLY A 3 -15.91 16.28 11.56
N ARG A 4 -14.92 16.84 10.86
CA ARG A 4 -14.82 16.77 9.41
C ARG A 4 -13.93 15.60 9.02
N ASP A 5 -14.55 14.50 8.62
CA ASP A 5 -13.89 13.52 7.76
C ASP A 5 -13.89 14.06 6.34
N SER A 6 -12.71 14.38 5.82
CA SER A 6 -12.54 14.97 4.49
C SER A 6 -12.72 13.91 3.39
N SER A 7 -13.98 13.59 3.07
CA SER A 7 -14.41 13.15 1.75
C SER A 7 -15.36 14.23 1.22
N GLY A 8 -14.84 15.17 0.43
CA GLY A 8 -15.65 16.27 -0.10
C GLY A 8 -16.80 15.76 -0.97
N ALA A 9 -18.04 15.96 -0.53
CA ALA A 9 -19.26 15.97 -1.34
C ALA A 9 -19.45 14.80 -2.33
N GLY A 10 -19.23 13.54 -1.89
CA GLY A 10 -19.54 12.35 -2.69
C GLY A 10 -18.68 12.16 -3.95
N ARG A 11 -17.53 12.84 -4.04
CA ARG A 11 -16.69 12.86 -5.25
C ARG A 11 -15.38 12.13 -5.04
N LEU A 12 -15.11 11.10 -5.86
CA LEU A 12 -13.88 10.33 -5.80
C LEU A 12 -12.75 11.10 -6.50
N SER A 13 -11.76 11.57 -5.73
CA SER A 13 -10.63 12.37 -6.28
C SER A 13 -9.40 11.52 -6.62
N HIS A 14 -9.17 10.40 -5.92
CA HIS A 14 -8.07 9.49 -6.19
C HIS A 14 -8.33 8.11 -5.57
N VAL A 15 -7.94 7.05 -6.28
CA VAL A 15 -7.84 5.67 -5.78
C VAL A 15 -6.47 5.16 -6.17
N GLY A 16 -5.79 4.51 -5.22
CA GLY A 16 -4.49 3.91 -5.45
C GLY A 16 -4.27 2.74 -4.52
N GLN A 17 -3.11 2.10 -4.67
CA GLN A 17 -2.67 1.02 -3.79
C GLN A 17 -1.29 1.37 -3.25
N PHE A 18 -1.09 1.08 -1.96
CA PHE A 18 0.21 1.22 -1.33
C PHE A 18 0.89 -0.13 -1.23
N PHE A 19 2.22 -0.08 -1.35
CA PHE A 19 3.07 -1.24 -1.25
C PHE A 19 4.04 -1.09 -0.09
N PHE A 20 4.55 -2.23 0.34
CA PHE A 20 5.69 -2.30 1.25
C PHE A 20 6.87 -2.90 0.50
N ASP A 21 8.07 -2.60 0.97
CA ASP A 21 9.29 -3.21 0.46
C ASP A 21 9.24 -4.75 0.57
N ASP A 22 9.76 -5.45 -0.44
CA ASP A 22 9.76 -6.92 -0.46
C ASP A 22 10.60 -7.52 0.68
N GLU A 23 11.65 -6.84 1.13
CA GLU A 23 12.50 -7.28 2.23
C GLU A 23 11.76 -7.28 3.56
N ILE A 24 11.02 -6.19 3.87
CA ILE A 24 10.30 -6.13 5.14
C ILE A 24 9.17 -7.15 5.20
N LYS A 25 8.48 -7.38 4.07
CA LYS A 25 7.43 -8.39 3.98
C LYS A 25 7.98 -9.79 4.23
N LEU A 26 9.18 -10.11 3.74
CA LEU A 26 9.82 -11.40 4.01
C LEU A 26 10.14 -11.63 5.48
N VAL A 27 10.49 -10.57 6.21
CA VAL A 27 10.70 -10.68 7.66
C VAL A 27 9.37 -10.88 8.37
N ILE A 28 8.35 -10.10 8.01
CA ILE A 28 7.01 -10.17 8.61
C ILE A 28 6.33 -11.52 8.36
N ASP A 29 6.50 -12.11 7.16
CA ASP A 29 5.94 -13.43 6.83
C ASP A 29 6.48 -14.55 7.75
N LYS A 30 7.60 -14.33 8.46
CA LYS A 30 8.16 -15.28 9.44
C LYS A 30 7.64 -15.05 10.87
N MET A 31 6.80 -14.04 11.08
CA MET A 31 6.27 -13.66 12.39
C MET A 31 4.80 -14.06 12.52
N HIS A 32 4.37 -14.45 13.71
CA HIS A 32 2.96 -14.71 13.98
C HIS A 32 2.13 -13.41 13.82
N PRO A 33 0.92 -13.47 13.22
CA PRO A 33 0.25 -14.67 12.69
C PRO A 33 0.59 -14.98 11.22
N TYR A 34 1.36 -14.15 10.54
CA TYR A 34 1.67 -14.30 9.11
C TYR A 34 2.43 -15.58 8.78
N SER A 35 3.23 -16.09 9.73
CA SER A 35 3.88 -17.39 9.64
C SER A 35 2.91 -18.56 9.53
N GLU A 36 1.63 -18.39 9.90
CA GLU A 36 0.60 -19.42 9.83
C GLU A 36 -0.29 -19.29 8.59
N SER A 37 -0.01 -18.31 7.72
CA SER A 37 -0.79 -18.11 6.50
C SER A 37 -0.67 -19.34 5.56
N PRO A 38 -1.78 -19.97 5.15
CA PRO A 38 -1.76 -21.11 4.21
C PRO A 38 -1.14 -20.78 2.85
N ILE A 39 -1.05 -19.49 2.51
CA ILE A 39 -0.43 -19.02 1.27
C ILE A 39 1.07 -19.34 1.25
N ARG A 40 1.72 -19.40 2.42
CA ARG A 40 3.15 -19.71 2.55
C ARG A 40 3.50 -21.06 1.91
N ASP A 41 2.68 -22.08 2.17
CA ASP A 41 2.98 -23.47 1.80
C ASP A 41 2.29 -23.92 0.50
N THR A 42 1.54 -23.02 -0.16
CA THR A 42 0.80 -23.32 -1.41
C THR A 42 1.43 -22.66 -2.63
N ARG A 43 1.22 -21.35 -2.79
CA ARG A 43 1.68 -20.57 -3.96
C ARG A 43 2.76 -19.55 -3.62
N GLY A 44 3.09 -19.41 -2.34
CA GLY A 44 3.98 -18.36 -1.85
C GLY A 44 3.34 -16.97 -1.93
N ARG A 45 4.00 -15.99 -1.32
CA ARG A 45 3.56 -14.60 -1.36
C ARG A 45 3.78 -13.97 -2.74
N THR A 46 2.77 -13.27 -3.24
CA THR A 46 2.91 -12.43 -4.45
C THR A 46 3.90 -11.29 -4.17
N ARG A 47 4.95 -11.21 -4.99
CA ARG A 47 5.93 -10.13 -4.96
C ARG A 47 5.36 -8.87 -5.60
N ASN A 48 5.89 -7.70 -5.23
CA ASN A 48 5.42 -6.42 -5.78
C ASN A 48 5.42 -6.41 -7.32
N TRP A 49 6.47 -6.92 -7.95
CA TRP A 49 6.61 -6.99 -9.41
C TRP A 49 5.66 -8.01 -10.08
N ARG A 50 4.98 -8.86 -9.31
CA ARG A 50 3.93 -9.77 -9.81
C ARG A 50 2.53 -9.31 -9.42
N ASP A 51 2.38 -8.03 -9.10
CA ASP A 51 1.07 -7.46 -8.79
C ASP A 51 0.10 -7.67 -9.97
N SER A 52 -1.08 -8.21 -9.68
CA SER A 52 -2.02 -8.64 -10.72
C SER A 52 -2.61 -7.50 -11.54
N LEU A 53 -2.59 -6.28 -10.99
CA LEU A 53 -3.11 -5.08 -11.66
C LEU A 53 -2.00 -4.24 -12.30
N ASN A 54 -0.76 -4.73 -12.27
CA ASN A 54 0.44 -4.05 -12.78
C ASN A 54 0.74 -2.68 -12.16
N ILE A 55 0.06 -2.31 -11.07
CA ILE A 55 0.13 -0.96 -10.50
C ILE A 55 1.56 -0.66 -10.02
N PHE A 56 2.20 -1.65 -9.41
CA PHE A 56 3.57 -1.49 -8.93
C PHE A 56 4.56 -1.27 -10.08
N GLU A 57 4.46 -2.07 -11.13
CA GLU A 57 5.35 -1.96 -12.29
C GLU A 57 5.11 -0.64 -13.03
N ASP A 58 3.86 -0.26 -13.24
CA ASP A 58 3.49 1.01 -13.90
C ASP A 58 4.05 2.22 -13.14
N SER A 59 3.97 2.21 -11.81
CA SER A 59 4.51 3.29 -10.97
C SER A 59 6.02 3.51 -11.12
N HIS A 60 6.78 2.43 -11.38
CA HIS A 60 8.24 2.48 -11.56
C HIS A 60 8.67 2.46 -13.04
N GLY A 61 7.75 2.15 -13.95
CA GLY A 61 7.99 1.95 -15.38
C GLY A 61 7.27 3.02 -16.22
N PRO A 62 6.27 2.65 -17.05
CA PRO A 62 5.60 3.55 -17.99
C PRO A 62 5.10 4.88 -17.42
N GLU A 63 4.58 4.89 -16.18
CA GLU A 63 4.19 6.12 -15.51
C GLU A 63 5.42 6.78 -14.87
N GLY A 64 6.20 6.03 -14.08
CA GLY A 64 7.50 6.43 -13.55
C GLY A 64 7.49 7.72 -12.71
N LYS A 65 6.31 8.14 -12.24
CA LYS A 65 6.03 9.48 -11.71
C LYS A 65 5.75 9.52 -10.22
N TYR A 66 5.60 8.37 -9.59
CA TYR A 66 5.36 8.27 -8.15
C TYR A 66 5.96 6.99 -7.59
N ASN A 67 6.18 7.00 -6.28
CA ASN A 67 6.61 5.81 -5.54
C ASN A 67 5.48 5.43 -4.57
N PRO A 68 4.77 4.31 -4.80
CA PRO A 68 3.68 3.88 -3.94
C PRO A 68 4.17 3.05 -2.73
N VAL A 69 5.48 2.98 -2.49
CA VAL A 69 6.08 2.24 -1.37
C VAL A 69 6.23 3.14 -0.14
N PHE A 70 5.74 2.67 1.01
CA PHE A 70 6.00 3.34 2.28
C PHE A 70 7.50 3.39 2.59
N LYS A 71 7.99 4.56 3.00
CA LYS A 71 9.29 4.65 3.68
C LYS A 71 9.11 4.30 5.14
N LEU A 72 9.68 3.17 5.56
CA LEU A 72 9.58 2.69 6.94
C LEU A 72 10.78 3.12 7.78
N HIS A 73 10.49 3.57 9.00
CA HIS A 73 11.47 3.81 10.06
C HIS A 73 11.19 2.84 11.20
N PHE A 74 12.19 2.05 11.60
CA PHE A 74 12.05 1.14 12.73
C PHE A 74 11.97 1.91 14.05
N LEU A 75 11.03 1.53 14.91
CA LEU A 75 10.90 2.10 16.25
C LEU A 75 11.91 1.53 17.25
N GLY A 76 12.60 0.46 16.87
CA GLY A 76 13.63 -0.21 17.66
C GLY A 76 14.63 -0.95 16.79
N GLY A 77 15.36 -1.89 17.38
CA GLY A 77 16.40 -2.67 16.68
C GLY A 77 15.87 -3.86 15.89
N VAL A 78 14.61 -4.27 16.11
CA VAL A 78 13.99 -5.41 15.45
C VAL A 78 12.58 -5.11 14.96
N THR A 79 12.14 -5.81 13.92
CA THR A 79 10.82 -5.63 13.26
C THR A 79 9.63 -5.75 14.22
N SER A 80 9.72 -6.58 15.27
CA SER A 80 8.65 -6.78 16.26
C SER A 80 8.40 -5.59 17.16
N GLN A 81 9.33 -4.64 17.25
CA GLN A 81 9.17 -3.41 18.03
C GLN A 81 8.36 -2.34 17.27
N GLY A 82 7.99 -2.61 16.02
CA GLY A 82 7.15 -1.75 15.21
C GLY A 82 7.93 -0.78 14.33
N PHE A 83 7.16 -0.06 13.51
CA PHE A 83 7.66 0.86 12.50
C PHE A 83 6.72 2.06 12.36
N VAL A 84 7.29 3.18 11.97
CA VAL A 84 6.55 4.35 11.47
C VAL A 84 6.71 4.38 9.96
N GLY A 85 5.59 4.30 9.25
CA GLY A 85 5.55 4.42 7.80
C GLY A 85 5.23 5.84 7.37
N TYR A 86 6.04 6.39 6.48
CA TYR A 86 5.80 7.67 5.82
C TYR A 86 5.51 7.46 4.35
N ILE A 87 4.52 8.19 3.84
CA ILE A 87 4.23 8.28 2.41
C ILE A 87 3.82 9.71 2.10
N THR A 88 4.22 10.20 0.93
CA THR A 88 3.81 11.51 0.44
C THR A 88 3.02 11.32 -0.82
N MET A 89 1.79 11.85 -0.84
CA MET A 89 0.89 11.75 -1.99
C MET A 89 0.54 13.13 -2.51
N GLY A 90 0.73 13.32 -3.81
CA GLY A 90 0.12 14.42 -4.56
C GLY A 90 -1.17 13.93 -5.20
N VAL A 91 -2.30 14.54 -4.85
CA VAL A 91 -3.61 14.23 -5.47
C VAL A 91 -4.20 15.47 -6.12
N ASN A 92 -4.86 15.31 -7.26
CA ASN A 92 -5.62 16.39 -7.87
C ASN A 92 -6.99 16.52 -7.17
N ALA A 93 -7.09 17.43 -6.22
CA ALA A 93 -8.34 17.65 -5.45
C ALA A 93 -9.52 18.11 -6.32
N SER A 94 -9.26 18.63 -7.52
CA SER A 94 -10.30 19.03 -8.47
C SER A 94 -10.81 17.87 -9.33
N ALA A 95 -10.11 16.72 -9.36
CA ALA A 95 -10.52 15.55 -10.13
C ALA A 95 -11.83 14.94 -9.59
N SER A 96 -12.59 14.33 -10.49
CA SER A 96 -13.86 13.69 -10.20
C SER A 96 -13.97 12.44 -11.05
N TYR A 97 -13.88 11.28 -10.40
CA TYR A 97 -14.06 9.99 -11.04
C TYR A 97 -15.36 9.37 -10.57
N ASP A 98 -16.01 8.63 -11.46
CA ASP A 98 -17.10 7.75 -11.06
C ASP A 98 -16.53 6.61 -10.22
N ASN A 99 -17.16 6.33 -9.08
CA ASN A 99 -16.80 5.13 -8.33
C ASN A 99 -17.41 3.91 -9.02
N PHE A 100 -16.59 3.20 -9.79
CA PHE A 100 -17.00 2.01 -10.55
C PHE A 100 -17.25 0.80 -9.65
N TRP A 101 -16.77 0.80 -8.40
CA TRP A 101 -17.14 -0.19 -7.38
C TRP A 101 -18.38 0.28 -6.63
N LYS A 102 -19.54 0.09 -7.25
CA LYS A 102 -20.84 0.10 -6.57
C LYS A 102 -21.06 -1.34 -6.11
N GLY A 103 -21.01 -1.57 -4.80
CA GLY A 103 -21.13 -2.91 -4.21
C GLY A 103 -22.40 -3.65 -4.61
#